data_AF-A0A9E4IX56-F1
#
_entry.id   AF-A0A9E4IX56-F1
#
_cell.length_a   1.000
_cell.length_b   1.000
_cell.length_c   1.000
_cell.angle_alpha   90.00
_cell.angle_beta   90.00
_cell.angle_gamma   90.00
#
_symmetry.space_group_name_H-M   'P 1'
#
loop_
_entity.id
_entity.type
_entity.pdbx_description
1 polymer ?
#
loop_
_entity_poly.entity_id
_entity_poly.type
_entity_poly.pdbx_seq_one_letter_code
_entity_poly.pdbx_strand_id
1 'polypeptide(L)'
;MPPACDASRVLPVLLAVLAAGCSGSPPPPDPAAFPDEFTGSTACRDCHLEIHDRWRETLMANVLVDPRERPEIILGDFETLHPLVTFRREDVTYTYGSKWKQRYFTRRGDDLFVFPAQWDVQNGEWRRYGARPGTEWWVEHYPPDQMQRPTGPLCDGCHSVNYDVRTKTVTEWNVGCEACHGPGRAHVLDPIADTVVNPADLDPVRANDVCIQCHSQGIPLGNPIEGRHFDWPVGFRPGDRLSDVWELDAPHLGEETFTHWPEGSAHKNRMQGNDYVQSRMYVKGVTCADCHDVHGTAHDADLIAPGNAVCTSCHQPQLQPGPVGSLEYHTRHAPDSEGSACVACHMPRIARTVGDVNVSSHTFRFVSPADTERYGVPNPCTSCHTDETNEWALEELRAWPHVSPWRVAP
;
A
#
# COMPACT_ATOMS: atom_id res chain seq x y z
N MET A 1 -54.32 22.43 -60.15
CA MET A 1 -53.89 23.84 -60.28
C MET A 1 -54.15 24.49 -58.93
N PRO A 2 -53.13 24.91 -58.17
CA PRO A 2 -52.14 25.93 -58.57
C PRO A 2 -50.69 25.52 -58.15
N PRO A 3 -49.67 26.40 -58.03
CA PRO A 3 -48.57 26.48 -58.98
C PRO A 3 -47.19 26.10 -58.41
N ALA A 4 -46.27 25.87 -59.34
CA ALA A 4 -44.83 25.79 -59.13
C ALA A 4 -44.23 27.18 -58.80
N CYS A 5 -43.23 27.21 -57.91
CA CYS A 5 -42.26 28.29 -57.81
C CYS A 5 -40.87 27.71 -57.58
N ASP A 6 -40.17 27.62 -58.70
CA ASP A 6 -38.80 28.05 -58.99
C ASP A 6 -37.63 27.81 -58.03
N ALA A 7 -36.59 27.24 -58.62
CA ALA A 7 -35.32 26.89 -58.04
C ALA A 7 -34.37 28.10 -58.10
N SER A 8 -33.85 28.52 -56.95
CA SER A 8 -32.69 29.41 -56.87
C SER A 8 -31.54 28.70 -56.15
N ARG A 9 -30.48 28.52 -56.95
CA ARG A 9 -29.17 27.93 -56.67
C ARG A 9 -28.60 28.32 -55.29
N VAL A 10 -28.30 27.32 -54.47
CA VAL A 10 -27.35 27.44 -53.37
C VAL A 10 -26.09 26.68 -53.76
N LEU A 11 -25.00 27.43 -53.97
CA LEU A 11 -23.66 26.93 -54.25
C LEU A 11 -23.07 26.40 -52.92
N PRO A 12 -22.52 25.17 -52.84
CA PRO A 12 -21.83 24.74 -51.64
C PRO A 12 -20.44 25.37 -51.64
N VAL A 13 -20.18 26.24 -50.66
CA VAL A 13 -18.82 26.66 -50.33
C VAL A 13 -18.14 25.47 -49.66
N LEU A 14 -17.27 24.76 -50.40
CA LEU A 14 -16.33 23.82 -49.81
C LEU A 14 -15.34 24.61 -48.94
N LEU A 15 -15.52 24.55 -47.62
CA LEU A 15 -14.47 24.91 -46.67
C LEU A 15 -13.42 23.79 -46.72
N ALA A 16 -12.28 24.06 -47.36
CA ALA A 16 -11.10 23.22 -47.23
C ALA A 16 -10.56 23.37 -45.80
N VAL A 17 -10.87 22.40 -44.94
CA VAL A 17 -10.16 22.22 -43.68
C VAL A 17 -8.76 21.76 -44.05
N LEU A 18 -7.78 22.66 -43.91
CA LEU A 18 -6.37 22.31 -43.91
C LEU A 18 -6.15 21.35 -42.74
N ALA A 19 -6.05 20.06 -43.04
CA ALA A 19 -5.48 19.09 -42.14
C ALA A 19 -4.01 19.46 -41.94
N ALA A 20 -3.72 20.21 -40.88
CA ALA A 20 -2.38 20.30 -40.35
C ALA A 20 -2.02 18.89 -39.84
N GLY A 21 -1.34 18.11 -40.67
CA GLY A 21 -0.78 16.83 -40.28
C GLY A 21 0.27 17.06 -39.19
N CYS A 22 -0.09 16.80 -37.94
CA CYS A 22 0.88 16.53 -36.89
C CYS A 22 1.44 15.12 -37.10
N SER A 23 2.23 14.94 -38.15
CA SER A 23 2.98 13.72 -38.42
C SER A 23 4.46 13.98 -38.24
N GLY A 24 4.85 14.15 -36.97
CA GLY A 24 6.22 14.01 -36.52
C GLY A 24 6.15 13.46 -35.11
N SER A 25 6.63 12.23 -34.90
CA SER A 25 6.96 11.79 -33.55
C SER A 25 7.86 12.85 -32.93
N PRO A 26 7.65 13.24 -31.66
CA PRO A 26 8.55 14.16 -30.99
C PRO A 26 10.00 13.67 -31.17
N PRO A 27 10.96 14.59 -31.35
CA PRO A 27 12.35 14.21 -31.46
C PRO A 27 12.75 13.38 -30.23
N PRO A 28 13.60 12.35 -30.38
CA PRO A 28 14.04 11.55 -29.26
C PRO A 28 14.67 12.46 -28.19
N PRO A 29 14.44 12.20 -26.90
CA PRO A 29 14.99 13.01 -25.83
C PRO A 29 16.52 13.05 -25.90
N ASP A 30 17.10 14.20 -25.54
CA ASP A 30 18.54 14.37 -25.47
C ASP A 30 19.11 13.49 -24.33
N PRO A 31 20.02 12.52 -24.62
CA PRO A 31 20.65 11.71 -23.58
C PRO A 31 21.37 12.52 -22.50
N ALA A 32 21.80 13.75 -22.80
CA ALA A 32 22.42 14.64 -21.82
C ALA A 32 21.43 15.18 -20.78
N ALA A 33 20.12 15.17 -21.07
CA ALA A 33 19.09 15.54 -20.11
C ALA A 33 18.86 14.47 -19.02
N PHE A 34 19.34 13.24 -19.25
CA PHE A 34 19.18 12.11 -18.35
C PHE A 34 20.55 11.46 -18.09
N PRO A 35 21.39 12.05 -17.20
CA PRO A 35 22.74 11.55 -16.95
C PRO A 35 22.77 10.24 -16.14
N ASP A 36 21.75 10.00 -15.31
CA ASP A 36 21.69 8.89 -14.36
C ASP A 36 20.72 7.78 -14.80
N GLU A 37 20.97 6.55 -14.36
CA GLU A 37 20.14 5.35 -14.67
C GLU A 37 18.65 5.55 -14.30
N PHE A 38 18.42 6.28 -13.21
CA PHE A 38 17.10 6.70 -12.73
C PHE A 38 16.82 8.15 -13.14
N THR A 39 15.62 8.39 -13.66
CA THR A 39 15.21 9.66 -14.25
C THR A 39 14.15 10.42 -13.44
N GLY A 40 13.54 9.75 -12.45
CA GLY A 40 12.45 10.28 -11.65
C GLY A 40 11.10 10.28 -12.38
N SER A 41 10.00 10.28 -11.62
CA SER A 41 8.63 10.14 -12.13
C SER A 41 8.23 11.26 -13.09
N THR A 42 8.85 12.45 -12.98
CA THR A 42 8.59 13.58 -13.89
C THR A 42 8.93 13.24 -15.34
N ALA A 43 9.98 12.44 -15.58
CA ALA A 43 10.39 12.04 -16.93
C ALA A 43 9.36 11.13 -17.61
N CYS A 44 8.56 10.40 -16.83
CA CYS A 44 7.54 9.49 -17.33
C CYS A 44 6.28 10.23 -17.80
N ARG A 45 6.03 11.44 -17.30
CA ARG A 45 4.75 12.15 -17.44
C ARG A 45 4.39 12.48 -18.89
N ASP A 46 5.36 12.87 -19.70
CA ASP A 46 5.09 13.36 -21.06
C ASP A 46 4.55 12.24 -21.97
N CYS A 47 4.94 10.99 -21.74
CA CYS A 47 4.43 9.83 -22.46
C CYS A 47 3.25 9.15 -21.74
N HIS A 48 3.20 9.22 -20.41
CA HIS A 48 2.22 8.51 -19.56
C HIS A 48 1.34 9.46 -18.75
N LEU A 49 0.84 10.52 -19.38
CA LEU A 49 0.15 11.62 -18.70
C LEU A 49 -1.01 11.15 -17.80
N GLU A 50 -1.89 10.29 -18.30
CA GLU A 50 -3.05 9.79 -17.54
C GLU A 50 -2.66 8.94 -16.34
N ILE A 51 -1.64 8.09 -16.49
CA ILE A 51 -1.13 7.25 -15.41
C ILE A 51 -0.47 8.12 -14.35
N HIS A 52 0.40 9.03 -14.77
CA HIS A 52 1.10 9.94 -13.87
C HIS A 52 0.12 10.85 -13.10
N ASP A 53 -0.90 11.38 -13.77
CA ASP A 53 -1.89 12.27 -13.14
C ASP A 53 -2.81 11.55 -12.15
N ARG A 54 -3.04 10.24 -12.30
CA ARG A 54 -3.69 9.45 -11.26
C ARG A 54 -2.73 9.12 -10.12
N TRP A 55 -1.49 8.70 -10.45
CA TRP A 55 -0.51 8.25 -9.46
C TRP A 55 -0.17 9.37 -8.47
N ARG A 56 0.00 10.59 -8.96
CA ARG A 56 0.34 11.75 -8.12
C ARG A 56 -0.69 12.07 -7.03
N GLU A 57 -1.93 11.57 -7.16
CA GLU A 57 -3.01 11.76 -6.18
C GLU A 57 -3.03 10.62 -5.13
N THR A 58 -2.28 9.54 -5.36
CA THR A 58 -2.18 8.41 -4.42
C THR A 58 -1.44 8.79 -3.15
N LEU A 59 -1.65 7.99 -2.10
CA LEU A 59 -0.86 8.10 -0.87
C LEU A 59 0.61 7.72 -1.09
N MET A 60 0.91 6.86 -2.07
CA MET A 60 2.28 6.47 -2.43
C MET A 60 3.11 7.66 -2.95
N ALA A 61 2.49 8.52 -3.77
CA ALA A 61 3.12 9.75 -4.26
C ALA A 61 3.21 10.88 -3.21
N ASN A 62 2.51 10.73 -2.08
CA ASN A 62 2.36 11.77 -1.04
C ASN A 62 2.69 11.25 0.37
N VAL A 63 3.58 10.26 0.50
CA VAL A 63 3.96 9.72 1.82
C VAL A 63 4.68 10.80 2.62
N LEU A 64 5.69 11.42 2.03
CA LEU A 64 6.45 12.56 2.51
C LEU A 64 6.04 13.82 1.75
N VAL A 65 5.68 14.86 2.50
CA VAL A 65 5.30 16.16 1.92
C VAL A 65 6.03 17.26 2.67
N ASP A 66 6.59 18.23 1.93
CA ASP A 66 7.21 19.41 2.51
C ASP A 66 6.11 20.41 2.92
N PRO A 67 5.91 20.66 4.22
CA PRO A 67 4.88 21.60 4.67
C PRO A 67 5.22 23.06 4.33
N ARG A 68 6.42 23.37 3.84
CA ARG A 68 6.75 24.72 3.33
C ARG A 68 6.12 24.97 1.95
N GLU A 69 5.93 23.91 1.17
CA GLU A 69 5.24 23.96 -0.13
C GLU A 69 3.73 23.83 0.05
N ARG A 70 3.28 23.03 1.03
CA ARG A 70 1.87 22.79 1.35
C ARG A 70 1.59 22.87 2.86
N PRO A 71 1.47 24.07 3.46
CA PRO A 71 1.33 24.24 4.91
C PRO A 71 0.12 23.54 5.54
N GLU A 72 -0.94 23.33 4.76
CA GLU A 72 -2.17 22.64 5.15
C GLU A 72 -1.98 21.14 5.39
N ILE A 73 -0.84 20.55 5.00
CA ILE A 73 -0.59 19.12 5.15
C ILE A 73 -0.27 18.71 6.59
N ILE A 74 0.05 19.66 7.48
CA ILE A 74 0.26 19.39 8.90
C ILE A 74 -1.12 19.22 9.56
N LEU A 75 -1.39 18.00 9.99
CA LEU A 75 -2.67 17.61 10.59
C LEU A 75 -2.68 17.75 12.12
N GLY A 76 -1.51 17.69 12.75
CA GLY A 76 -1.38 17.75 14.20
C GLY A 76 -1.71 19.11 14.79
N ASP A 77 -2.32 19.11 15.97
CA ASP A 77 -2.58 20.34 16.73
C ASP A 77 -1.29 20.87 17.38
N PHE A 78 -0.74 21.95 16.82
CA PHE A 78 0.40 22.69 17.39
C PHE A 78 -0.03 23.94 18.18
N GLU A 79 -1.32 24.27 18.21
CA GLU A 79 -1.85 25.43 18.93
C GLU A 79 -2.04 25.11 20.42
N THR A 80 -2.34 23.85 20.74
CA THR A 80 -2.46 23.36 22.12
C THR A 80 -1.13 22.81 22.63
N LEU A 81 -0.64 23.32 23.77
CA LEU A 81 0.54 22.78 24.43
C LEU A 81 0.32 21.31 24.83
N HIS A 82 1.21 20.43 24.38
CA HIS A 82 1.13 18.99 24.67
C HIS A 82 2.48 18.44 25.14
N PRO A 83 2.53 17.62 26.22
CA PRO A 83 3.79 17.18 26.83
C PRO A 83 4.68 16.29 25.93
N LEU A 84 4.10 15.66 24.90
CA LEU A 84 4.87 14.88 23.93
C LEU A 84 5.47 15.73 22.80
N VAL A 85 4.94 16.93 22.58
CA VAL A 85 5.33 17.79 21.46
C VAL A 85 6.42 18.73 21.92
N THR A 86 7.67 18.30 21.76
CA THR A 86 8.87 19.03 22.19
C THR A 86 9.55 19.77 21.04
N PHE A 87 8.82 20.05 19.97
CA PHE A 87 9.31 20.66 18.73
C PHE A 87 8.24 21.60 18.18
N ARG A 88 8.64 22.55 17.35
CA ARG A 88 7.73 23.54 16.79
C ARG A 88 7.33 23.17 15.37
N ARG A 89 6.20 23.72 14.92
CA ARG A 89 5.67 23.48 13.56
C ARG A 89 6.70 23.85 12.50
N GLU A 90 7.44 24.93 12.70
CA GLU A 90 8.50 25.42 11.81
C GLU A 90 9.76 24.55 11.78
N ASP A 91 9.95 23.65 12.76
CA ASP A 91 11.09 22.74 12.80
C ASP A 91 10.85 21.48 11.93
N VAL A 92 9.64 21.31 11.40
CA VAL A 92 9.22 20.19 10.55
C VAL A 92 9.70 20.40 9.11
N THR A 93 10.60 19.53 8.65
CA THR A 93 11.08 19.49 7.26
C THR A 93 10.13 18.71 6.36
N TYR A 94 9.60 17.58 6.83
CA TYR A 94 8.60 16.78 6.12
C TYR A 94 7.54 16.27 7.09
N THR A 95 6.30 16.22 6.64
CA THR A 95 5.30 15.31 7.23
C THR A 95 5.43 13.94 6.60
N TYR A 96 5.03 12.91 7.33
CA TYR A 96 5.04 11.52 6.86
C TYR A 96 3.70 10.86 7.18
N GLY A 97 2.96 10.47 6.15
CA GLY A 97 1.63 9.85 6.26
C GLY A 97 0.49 10.84 6.52
N SER A 98 -0.72 10.44 6.14
CA SER A 98 -1.93 11.28 6.23
C SER A 98 -3.23 10.52 6.55
N LYS A 99 -3.30 9.20 6.31
CA LYS A 99 -4.55 8.41 6.50
C LYS A 99 -4.81 8.00 7.95
N TRP A 100 -3.87 7.27 8.57
CA TRP A 100 -4.03 6.75 9.94
C TRP A 100 -3.25 7.54 10.97
N LYS A 101 -2.02 7.91 10.64
CA LYS A 101 -1.09 8.61 11.51
C LYS A 101 -0.19 9.51 10.68
N GLN A 102 0.22 10.63 11.27
CA GLN A 102 1.21 11.53 10.69
C GLN A 102 2.41 11.65 11.61
N ARG A 103 3.61 11.50 11.05
CA ARG A 103 4.89 11.71 11.74
C ARG A 103 5.55 12.97 11.19
N TYR A 104 6.46 13.52 11.98
CA TYR A 104 7.09 14.81 11.69
C TYR A 104 8.60 14.64 11.68
N PHE A 105 9.22 15.00 10.57
CA PHE A 105 10.64 14.75 10.33
C PHE A 105 11.39 16.08 10.39
N THR A 106 12.64 16.03 10.82
CA THR A 106 13.58 17.16 10.80
C THR A 106 14.90 16.71 10.16
N ARG A 107 15.61 17.65 9.53
CA ARG A 107 16.88 17.39 8.87
C ARG A 107 18.07 17.78 9.74
N ARG A 108 19.09 16.93 9.80
CA ARG A 108 20.39 17.24 10.44
C ARG A 108 21.52 16.75 9.54
N GLY A 109 22.18 17.67 8.84
CA GLY A 109 23.07 17.32 7.75
C GLY A 109 22.29 16.61 6.64
N ASP A 110 22.80 15.48 6.18
CA ASP A 110 22.19 14.70 5.09
C ASP A 110 21.08 13.75 5.59
N ASP A 111 21.02 13.46 6.89
CA ASP A 111 20.04 12.55 7.48
C ASP A 111 18.75 13.27 7.89
N LEU A 112 17.62 12.57 7.73
CA LEU A 112 16.36 12.92 8.38
C LEU A 112 16.20 12.14 9.69
N PHE A 113 15.49 12.75 10.63
CA PHE A 113 15.15 12.18 11.93
C PHE A 113 13.68 12.42 12.22
N VAL A 114 13.03 11.45 12.84
CA VAL A 114 11.62 11.54 13.21
C VAL A 114 11.49 12.05 14.63
N PHE A 115 10.64 13.07 14.84
CA PHE A 115 10.32 13.54 16.20
C PHE A 115 9.62 12.46 17.03
N PRO A 116 9.79 12.45 18.38
CA PRO A 116 9.28 11.40 19.27
C PRO A 116 7.76 11.50 19.54
N ALA A 117 7.02 12.21 18.69
CA ALA A 117 5.57 12.28 18.72
C ALA A 117 5.00 12.12 17.30
N GLN A 118 3.83 11.48 17.24
CA GLN A 118 3.05 11.31 16.02
C GLN A 118 1.61 11.74 16.29
N TRP A 119 0.93 12.20 15.26
CA TRP A 119 -0.49 12.50 15.31
C TRP A 119 -1.29 11.26 14.93
N ASP A 120 -2.24 10.85 15.77
CA ASP A 120 -3.28 9.90 15.43
C ASP A 120 -4.37 10.64 14.67
N VAL A 121 -4.46 10.40 13.35
CA VAL A 121 -5.37 11.13 12.47
C VAL A 121 -6.83 10.77 12.77
N GLN A 122 -7.08 9.51 13.14
CA GLN A 122 -8.44 9.01 13.34
C GLN A 122 -9.03 9.50 14.66
N ASN A 123 -8.21 9.56 15.71
CA ASN A 123 -8.63 9.99 17.04
C ASN A 123 -8.38 11.48 17.32
N GLY A 124 -7.62 12.17 16.47
CA GLY A 124 -7.33 13.60 16.64
C GLY A 124 -6.48 13.90 17.88
N GLU A 125 -5.48 13.07 18.17
CA GLU A 125 -4.63 13.23 19.35
C GLU A 125 -3.15 12.94 19.13
N TRP A 126 -2.31 13.51 20.00
CA TRP A 126 -0.87 13.25 20.02
C TRP A 126 -0.54 11.94 20.72
N ARG A 127 0.21 11.06 20.04
CA ARG A 127 0.74 9.83 20.60
C ARG A 127 2.27 9.82 20.58
N ARG A 128 2.86 9.08 21.52
CA ARG A 128 4.32 8.89 21.56
C ARG A 128 4.75 8.10 20.32
N TYR A 129 5.83 8.55 19.68
CA TYR A 129 6.51 7.81 18.63
C TYR A 129 7.90 7.36 19.10
N GLY A 130 8.28 6.16 18.68
CA GLY A 130 9.61 5.59 18.90
C GLY A 130 9.53 4.11 19.25
N ALA A 131 10.28 3.28 18.51
CA ALA A 131 10.39 1.85 18.76
C ALA A 131 11.07 1.60 20.13
N ARG A 132 10.57 0.60 20.88
CA ARG A 132 11.00 0.31 22.25
C ARG A 132 11.74 -1.04 22.28
N PRO A 133 12.57 -1.31 23.30
CA PRO A 133 13.15 -2.64 23.47
C PRO A 133 12.06 -3.72 23.46
N GLY A 134 12.30 -4.82 22.73
CA GLY A 134 11.32 -5.89 22.53
C GLY A 134 10.25 -5.62 21.47
N THR A 135 10.34 -4.54 20.68
CA THR A 135 9.45 -4.31 19.53
C THR A 135 10.06 -4.79 18.22
N GLU A 136 10.97 -4.01 17.61
CA GLU A 136 11.61 -4.38 16.34
C GLU A 136 12.98 -4.97 16.63
N TRP A 137 13.42 -5.94 15.84
CA TRP A 137 14.73 -6.59 15.98
C TRP A 137 15.89 -5.58 15.93
N TRP A 138 15.78 -4.53 15.10
CA TRP A 138 16.85 -3.54 14.93
C TRP A 138 16.98 -2.57 16.11
N VAL A 139 16.01 -2.51 17.03
CA VAL A 139 16.02 -1.52 18.13
C VAL A 139 17.29 -1.61 18.97
N GLU A 140 17.82 -2.82 19.16
CA GLU A 140 19.02 -3.06 19.97
C GLU A 140 20.31 -2.56 19.29
N HIS A 141 20.27 -2.32 17.99
CA HIS A 141 21.41 -1.84 17.20
C HIS A 141 21.46 -0.31 17.06
N TYR A 142 20.47 0.40 17.60
CA TYR A 142 20.36 1.86 17.52
C TYR A 142 20.21 2.49 18.91
N PRO A 143 20.65 3.75 19.11
CA PRO A 143 20.46 4.45 20.37
C PRO A 143 18.98 4.47 20.81
N PRO A 144 18.69 4.42 22.12
CA PRO A 144 17.31 4.41 22.62
C PRO A 144 16.56 5.73 22.34
N ASP A 145 17.28 6.83 22.18
CA ASP A 145 16.72 8.12 21.82
C ASP A 145 16.29 8.13 20.35
N GLN A 146 14.99 8.34 20.11
CA GLN A 146 14.43 8.40 18.76
C GLN A 146 15.07 9.51 17.91
N MET A 147 15.52 10.61 18.52
CA MET A 147 16.21 11.70 17.82
C MET A 147 17.66 11.36 17.45
N GLN A 148 18.14 10.15 17.72
CA GLN A 148 19.44 9.63 17.31
C GLN A 148 19.32 8.48 16.30
N ARG A 149 18.11 8.23 15.80
CA ARG A 149 17.82 7.19 14.81
C ARG A 149 17.56 7.85 13.45
N PRO A 150 18.52 7.82 12.51
CA PRO A 150 18.30 8.38 11.17
C PRO A 150 17.29 7.54 10.40
N THR A 151 16.53 8.15 9.50
CA THR A 151 15.52 7.46 8.67
C THR A 151 16.13 6.64 7.55
N GLY A 152 17.33 6.98 7.06
CA GLY A 152 18.02 6.27 5.97
C GLY A 152 17.98 4.74 6.11
N PRO A 153 18.47 4.20 7.23
CA PRO A 153 18.48 2.75 7.45
C PRO A 153 17.13 2.14 7.78
N LEU A 154 16.16 2.93 8.24
CA LEU A 154 14.94 2.42 8.88
C LEU A 154 13.65 2.71 8.09
N CYS A 155 13.73 3.58 7.08
CA CYS A 155 12.56 4.13 6.40
C CYS A 155 12.85 4.42 4.92
N ASP A 156 13.99 5.04 4.60
CA ASP A 156 14.09 5.78 3.33
C ASP A 156 14.11 4.87 2.10
N GLY A 157 14.61 3.64 2.21
CA GLY A 157 14.55 2.67 1.10
C GLY A 157 13.13 2.31 0.65
N CYS A 158 12.14 2.39 1.55
CA CYS A 158 10.74 2.15 1.20
C CYS A 158 9.96 3.42 0.84
N HIS A 159 10.53 4.61 1.04
CA HIS A 159 9.84 5.89 0.88
C HIS A 159 10.59 6.88 -0.01
N SER A 160 11.42 6.35 -0.89
CA SER A 160 12.13 7.10 -1.92
C SER A 160 12.45 6.19 -3.10
N VAL A 161 12.89 6.79 -4.19
CA VAL A 161 13.45 6.08 -5.34
C VAL A 161 14.96 6.12 -5.27
N ASN A 162 15.60 4.95 -5.41
CA ASN A 162 17.05 4.81 -5.54
C ASN A 162 17.84 5.44 -4.37
N TYR A 163 17.47 5.10 -3.13
CA TYR A 163 18.23 5.53 -1.96
C TYR A 163 19.62 4.90 -1.95
N ASP A 164 20.67 5.72 -2.05
CA ASP A 164 22.05 5.27 -1.93
C ASP A 164 22.49 5.30 -0.46
N VAL A 165 22.87 4.14 0.08
CA VAL A 165 23.24 3.98 1.50
C VAL A 165 24.55 4.66 1.89
N ARG A 166 25.41 4.99 0.92
CA ARG A 166 26.71 5.64 1.13
C ARG A 166 26.59 7.14 1.06
N THR A 167 25.96 7.65 0.00
CA THR A 167 25.80 9.10 -0.24
C THR A 167 24.56 9.68 0.43
N LYS A 168 23.61 8.83 0.84
CA LYS A 168 22.32 9.21 1.45
C LYS A 168 21.45 10.07 0.53
N THR A 169 21.64 9.91 -0.77
CA THR A 169 20.89 10.62 -1.80
C THR A 169 19.77 9.75 -2.35
N VAL A 170 18.75 10.39 -2.90
CA VAL A 170 17.62 9.76 -3.58
C VAL A 170 17.49 10.39 -4.96
N THR A 171 16.94 9.65 -5.92
CA THR A 171 16.49 10.25 -7.18
C THR A 171 15.27 11.15 -6.92
N GLU A 172 14.31 10.65 -6.13
CA GLU A 172 13.15 11.41 -5.68
C GLU A 172 12.63 10.85 -4.35
N TRP A 173 11.96 11.70 -3.57
CA TRP A 173 11.19 11.26 -2.40
C TRP A 173 9.85 10.68 -2.83
N ASN A 174 9.24 9.89 -1.94
CA ASN A 174 8.01 9.13 -2.17
C ASN A 174 8.20 7.86 -3.00
N VAL A 175 7.13 7.08 -3.14
CA VAL A 175 7.13 5.86 -3.94
C VAL A 175 6.82 6.24 -5.38
N GLY A 176 7.89 6.57 -6.12
CA GLY A 176 7.87 6.95 -7.53
C GLY A 176 7.73 5.79 -8.50
N CYS A 177 7.55 6.11 -9.78
CA CYS A 177 7.41 5.11 -10.86
C CYS A 177 8.54 4.07 -10.82
N GLU A 178 9.78 4.52 -10.67
CA GLU A 178 10.97 3.69 -10.74
C GLU A 178 11.20 2.82 -9.47
N ALA A 179 10.44 3.04 -8.39
CA ALA A 179 10.42 2.11 -7.24
C ALA A 179 9.75 0.76 -7.59
N CYS A 180 8.86 0.76 -8.59
CA CYS A 180 8.14 -0.42 -9.07
C CYS A 180 8.61 -0.88 -10.47
N HIS A 181 9.07 0.06 -11.29
CA HIS A 181 9.47 -0.18 -12.68
C HIS A 181 10.98 -0.25 -12.89
N GLY A 182 11.77 -0.02 -11.82
CA GLY A 182 13.22 0.05 -11.92
C GLY A 182 13.71 1.29 -12.67
N PRO A 183 15.01 1.36 -13.00
CA PRO A 183 15.61 2.52 -13.66
C PRO A 183 15.01 2.78 -15.05
N GLY A 184 14.50 3.99 -15.29
CA GLY A 184 13.75 4.33 -16.49
C GLY A 184 14.56 4.95 -17.64
N ARG A 185 15.85 5.29 -17.44
CA ARG A 185 16.64 6.02 -18.43
C ARG A 185 16.67 5.36 -19.81
N ALA A 186 16.89 4.05 -19.85
CA ALA A 186 16.93 3.32 -21.11
C ALA A 186 15.60 3.44 -21.86
N HIS A 187 14.49 3.37 -21.14
CA HIS A 187 13.14 3.48 -21.70
C HIS A 187 12.77 4.89 -22.12
N VAL A 188 13.18 5.92 -21.38
CA VAL A 188 12.99 7.31 -21.80
C VAL A 188 13.69 7.57 -23.14
N LEU A 189 14.89 7.01 -23.35
CA LEU A 189 15.67 7.20 -24.58
C LEU A 189 15.22 6.29 -25.74
N ASP A 190 14.70 5.11 -25.42
CA ASP A 190 14.19 4.13 -26.39
C ASP A 190 12.95 3.42 -25.80
N PRO A 191 11.72 3.93 -26.05
CA PRO A 191 10.49 3.50 -25.39
C PRO A 191 9.93 2.20 -25.97
N ILE A 192 10.69 1.11 -25.80
CA ILE A 192 10.29 -0.26 -26.10
C ILE A 192 10.03 -1.03 -24.80
N ALA A 193 9.25 -2.11 -24.85
CA ALA A 193 8.83 -2.83 -23.64
C ALA A 193 9.99 -3.38 -22.79
N ASP A 194 11.09 -3.80 -23.44
CA ASP A 194 12.21 -4.46 -22.77
C ASP A 194 13.19 -3.50 -22.06
N THR A 195 13.02 -2.19 -22.20
CA THR A 195 13.95 -1.19 -21.63
C THR A 195 13.55 -0.69 -20.24
N VAL A 196 12.43 -1.19 -19.69
CA VAL A 196 11.97 -0.93 -18.32
C VAL A 196 11.24 -2.15 -17.77
N VAL A 197 11.24 -2.36 -16.46
CA VAL A 197 10.47 -3.45 -15.87
C VAL A 197 8.99 -3.10 -15.88
N ASN A 198 8.17 -4.02 -16.36
CA ASN A 198 6.73 -3.99 -16.19
C ASN A 198 6.30 -5.14 -15.26
N PRO A 199 5.81 -4.87 -14.04
CA PRO A 199 5.37 -5.93 -13.12
C PRO A 199 4.33 -6.89 -13.71
N ALA A 200 3.50 -6.44 -14.66
CA ALA A 200 2.52 -7.29 -15.33
C ALA A 200 3.14 -8.36 -16.26
N ASP A 201 4.40 -8.17 -16.68
CA ASP A 201 5.15 -9.10 -17.53
C ASP A 201 6.07 -10.04 -16.72
N LEU A 202 6.13 -9.88 -15.39
CA LEU A 202 6.90 -10.73 -14.49
C LEU A 202 6.14 -12.01 -14.13
N ASP A 203 6.87 -13.04 -13.69
CA ASP A 203 6.20 -14.17 -13.03
C ASP A 203 5.56 -13.71 -11.70
N PRO A 204 4.49 -14.39 -11.23
CA PRO A 204 3.72 -13.91 -10.09
C PRO A 204 4.50 -13.71 -8.79
N VAL A 205 5.62 -14.44 -8.60
CA VAL A 205 6.48 -14.24 -7.42
C VAL A 205 7.15 -12.88 -7.52
N ARG A 206 7.84 -12.60 -8.63
CA ARG A 206 8.54 -11.32 -8.82
C ARG A 206 7.59 -10.13 -8.96
N ALA A 207 6.41 -10.32 -9.54
CA ALA A 207 5.37 -9.30 -9.57
C ALA A 207 4.93 -8.89 -8.15
N ASN A 208 4.75 -9.86 -7.25
CA ASN A 208 4.42 -9.61 -5.85
C ASN A 208 5.62 -9.05 -5.06
N ASP A 209 6.84 -9.48 -5.36
CA ASP A 209 8.07 -9.01 -4.71
C ASP A 209 8.22 -7.47 -4.80
N VAL A 210 7.77 -6.87 -5.92
CA VAL A 210 7.72 -5.41 -6.10
C VAL A 210 6.88 -4.72 -5.01
N CYS A 211 5.82 -5.35 -4.51
CA CYS A 211 5.01 -4.80 -3.42
C CYS A 211 5.56 -5.21 -2.05
N ILE A 212 5.97 -6.46 -1.91
CA ILE A 212 6.45 -7.07 -0.65
C ILE A 212 7.73 -6.38 -0.16
N GLN A 213 8.54 -5.79 -1.05
CA GLN A 213 9.75 -5.03 -0.66
C GLN A 213 9.47 -3.95 0.40
N CYS A 214 8.27 -3.35 0.40
CA CYS A 214 7.85 -2.32 1.34
C CYS A 214 6.72 -2.78 2.27
N HIS A 215 5.80 -3.60 1.76
CA HIS A 215 4.61 -4.08 2.48
C HIS A 215 4.87 -5.38 3.25
N SER A 216 6.06 -5.51 3.83
CA SER A 216 6.43 -6.65 4.67
C SER A 216 7.27 -6.23 5.86
N GLN A 217 7.46 -7.17 6.79
CA GLN A 217 8.47 -7.12 7.83
C GLN A 217 9.44 -8.27 7.64
N GLY A 218 10.70 -8.05 7.99
CA GLY A 218 11.78 -8.98 7.69
C GLY A 218 13.15 -8.41 8.02
N ILE A 219 14.17 -9.13 7.58
CA ILE A 219 15.58 -8.82 7.84
C ILE A 219 16.37 -8.96 6.53
N PRO A 220 17.18 -7.96 6.15
CA PRO A 220 18.14 -8.09 5.06
C PRO A 220 19.15 -9.20 5.34
N LEU A 221 19.35 -10.10 4.37
CA LEU A 221 20.29 -11.23 4.49
C LEU A 221 21.74 -10.79 4.68
N GLY A 222 22.09 -9.58 4.21
CA GLY A 222 23.43 -9.00 4.29
C GLY A 222 23.70 -8.16 5.54
N ASN A 223 22.79 -8.10 6.51
CA ASN A 223 22.98 -7.23 7.67
C ASN A 223 24.10 -7.74 8.61
N PRO A 224 24.90 -6.82 9.19
CA PRO A 224 24.95 -5.39 8.90
C PRO A 224 25.64 -5.09 7.55
N ILE A 225 25.05 -4.18 6.78
CA ILE A 225 25.58 -3.71 5.50
C ILE A 225 26.44 -2.48 5.76
N GLU A 226 27.73 -2.55 5.40
CA GLU A 226 28.70 -1.46 5.65
C GLU A 226 28.73 -0.99 7.12
N GLY A 227 28.57 -1.93 8.05
CA GLY A 227 28.59 -1.66 9.50
C GLY A 227 27.30 -1.07 10.07
N ARG A 228 26.19 -1.09 9.31
CA ARG A 228 24.90 -0.55 9.73
C ARG A 228 23.76 -1.53 9.46
N HIS A 229 22.74 -1.54 10.32
CA HIS A 229 21.60 -2.45 10.23
C HIS A 229 20.43 -1.79 9.51
N PHE A 230 20.01 -2.34 8.38
CA PHE A 230 18.91 -1.78 7.59
C PHE A 230 17.62 -2.56 7.84
N ASP A 231 16.47 -1.87 7.81
CA ASP A 231 15.12 -2.45 7.98
C ASP A 231 14.31 -2.36 6.68
N TRP A 232 14.99 -2.59 5.55
CA TRP A 232 14.42 -2.64 4.19
C TRP A 232 15.38 -3.40 3.26
N PRO A 233 14.91 -3.94 2.11
CA PRO A 233 15.67 -4.88 1.29
C PRO A 233 16.77 -4.19 0.45
N VAL A 234 17.86 -3.78 1.10
CA VAL A 234 18.99 -3.13 0.45
C VAL A 234 19.54 -3.99 -0.69
N GLY A 235 19.56 -3.41 -1.89
CA GLY A 235 20.07 -4.08 -3.10
C GLY A 235 18.99 -4.76 -3.96
N PHE A 236 17.74 -4.83 -3.50
CA PHE A 236 16.63 -5.25 -4.36
C PHE A 236 16.38 -4.23 -5.48
N ARG A 237 16.20 -4.71 -6.72
CA ARG A 237 15.65 -3.92 -7.82
C ARG A 237 14.38 -4.59 -8.34
N PRO A 238 13.38 -3.83 -8.80
CA PRO A 238 12.22 -4.43 -9.48
C PRO A 238 12.66 -5.36 -10.61
N GLY A 239 12.06 -6.54 -10.69
CA GLY A 239 12.46 -7.60 -11.63
C GLY A 239 13.43 -8.65 -11.05
N ASP A 240 14.07 -8.37 -9.92
CA ASP A 240 14.85 -9.35 -9.14
C ASP A 240 13.94 -10.25 -8.29
N ARG A 241 14.52 -11.23 -7.59
CA ARG A 241 13.85 -12.00 -6.54
C ARG A 241 14.14 -11.38 -5.19
N LEU A 242 13.10 -10.99 -4.45
CA LEU A 242 13.25 -10.36 -3.15
C LEU A 242 13.96 -11.27 -2.13
N SER A 243 13.70 -12.59 -2.23
CA SER A 243 14.31 -13.62 -1.38
C SER A 243 15.84 -13.68 -1.45
N ASP A 244 16.45 -13.08 -2.47
CA ASP A 244 17.91 -13.10 -2.64
C ASP A 244 18.60 -12.09 -1.70
N VAL A 245 17.85 -11.12 -1.16
CA VAL A 245 18.36 -10.06 -0.27
C VAL A 245 17.56 -9.87 1.01
N TRP A 246 16.35 -10.44 1.11
CA TRP A 246 15.40 -10.20 2.19
C TRP A 246 14.76 -11.49 2.70
N GLU A 247 14.81 -11.68 4.02
CA GLU A 247 14.11 -12.75 4.72
C GLU A 247 12.86 -12.18 5.39
N LEU A 248 11.69 -12.69 5.03
CA LEU A 248 10.44 -12.30 5.69
C LEU A 248 10.43 -12.76 7.14
N ASP A 249 9.97 -11.89 8.04
CA ASP A 249 9.75 -12.24 9.43
C ASP A 249 8.70 -13.35 9.52
N ALA A 250 9.05 -14.44 10.22
CA ALA A 250 8.27 -15.66 10.26
C ALA A 250 7.38 -15.71 11.52
N PRO A 251 6.18 -16.30 11.44
CA PRO A 251 5.34 -16.48 12.62
C PRO A 251 5.93 -17.53 13.57
N HIS A 252 5.89 -17.25 14.87
CA HIS A 252 6.14 -18.24 15.92
C HIS A 252 4.80 -18.83 16.39
N LEU A 253 4.39 -19.94 15.77
CA LEU A 253 3.09 -20.56 16.05
C LEU A 253 2.94 -20.95 17.53
N GLY A 254 1.82 -20.56 18.14
CA GLY A 254 1.51 -20.76 19.55
C GLY A 254 1.94 -19.61 20.47
N GLU A 255 2.63 -18.60 19.96
CA GLU A 255 3.09 -17.42 20.71
C GLU A 255 2.74 -16.12 19.98
N GLU A 256 2.26 -15.11 20.70
CA GLU A 256 2.08 -13.76 20.14
C GLU A 256 3.44 -13.07 20.12
N THR A 257 3.97 -12.79 18.94
CA THR A 257 5.22 -12.03 18.78
C THR A 257 4.91 -10.54 18.66
N PHE A 258 5.91 -9.69 18.40
CA PHE A 258 5.63 -8.28 18.08
C PHE A 258 4.87 -8.10 16.75
N THR A 259 4.96 -9.07 15.85
CA THR A 259 4.50 -8.98 14.46
C THR A 259 3.34 -9.92 14.12
N HIS A 260 3.25 -11.09 14.78
CA HIS A 260 2.31 -12.16 14.45
C HIS A 260 1.46 -12.60 15.66
N TRP A 261 0.17 -12.86 15.40
CA TRP A 261 -0.72 -13.55 16.33
C TRP A 261 -0.22 -14.99 16.50
N PRO A 262 -0.59 -15.69 17.59
CA PRO A 262 -0.19 -17.08 17.81
C PRO A 262 -0.59 -18.05 16.69
N GLU A 263 -1.64 -17.75 15.92
CA GLU A 263 -2.05 -18.59 14.78
C GLU A 263 -1.31 -18.30 13.47
N GLY A 264 -0.54 -17.21 13.42
CA GLY A 264 0.41 -16.92 12.34
C GLY A 264 0.03 -15.76 11.41
N SER A 265 -1.17 -15.18 11.50
CA SER A 265 -1.48 -13.94 10.78
C SER A 265 -0.76 -12.76 11.42
N ALA A 266 -0.43 -11.76 10.62
CA ALA A 266 0.16 -10.52 11.11
C ALA A 266 -0.83 -9.74 11.99
N HIS A 267 -0.33 -9.18 13.09
CA HIS A 267 -1.05 -8.19 13.92
C HIS A 267 -0.40 -6.81 13.93
N LYS A 268 0.64 -6.60 13.14
CA LYS A 268 1.26 -5.29 12.92
C LYS A 268 0.95 -4.81 11.51
N ASN A 269 0.69 -3.51 11.35
CA ASN A 269 0.55 -2.89 10.02
C ASN A 269 1.84 -3.04 9.17
N ARG A 270 1.70 -3.03 7.83
CA ARG A 270 2.75 -3.21 6.81
C ARG A 270 3.30 -4.63 6.72
N MET A 271 2.41 -5.60 6.90
CA MET A 271 2.71 -7.03 6.82
C MET A 271 1.78 -7.74 5.84
N GLN A 272 1.15 -7.00 4.92
CA GLN A 272 0.29 -7.58 3.89
C GLN A 272 1.05 -8.63 3.07
N GLY A 273 2.32 -8.42 2.78
CA GLY A 273 3.20 -9.40 2.15
C GLY A 273 3.40 -10.66 2.98
N ASN A 274 3.70 -10.54 4.28
CA ASN A 274 3.85 -11.69 5.20
C ASN A 274 2.58 -12.53 5.29
N ASP A 275 1.40 -11.89 5.31
CA ASP A 275 0.10 -12.57 5.25
C ASP A 275 -0.14 -13.19 3.86
N TYR A 276 0.12 -12.44 2.79
CA TYR A 276 -0.27 -12.81 1.44
C TYR A 276 0.48 -14.03 0.94
N VAL A 277 1.77 -14.19 1.25
CA VAL A 277 2.57 -15.36 0.85
C VAL A 277 2.04 -16.67 1.45
N GLN A 278 1.28 -16.60 2.55
CA GLN A 278 0.63 -17.76 3.17
C GLN A 278 -0.71 -18.11 2.50
N SER A 279 -1.27 -17.19 1.70
CA SER A 279 -2.61 -17.31 1.14
C SER A 279 -2.68 -18.32 0.00
N ARG A 280 -3.89 -18.86 -0.23
CA ARG A 280 -4.16 -19.67 -1.43
C ARG A 280 -4.07 -18.87 -2.71
N MET A 281 -4.31 -17.55 -2.67
CA MET A 281 -4.23 -16.66 -3.82
C MET A 281 -2.79 -16.57 -4.33
N TYR A 282 -1.83 -16.33 -3.43
CA TYR A 282 -0.40 -16.30 -3.78
C TYR A 282 0.07 -17.62 -4.39
N VAL A 283 -0.29 -18.76 -3.79
CA VAL A 283 0.04 -20.10 -4.32
C VAL A 283 -0.57 -20.35 -5.71
N LYS A 284 -1.68 -19.68 -6.05
CA LYS A 284 -2.34 -19.77 -7.36
C LYS A 284 -1.86 -18.73 -8.37
N GLY A 285 -0.88 -17.92 -8.01
CA GLY A 285 -0.28 -16.91 -8.89
C GLY A 285 -1.12 -15.65 -9.06
N VAL A 286 -2.09 -15.40 -8.16
CA VAL A 286 -2.73 -14.09 -8.05
C VAL A 286 -1.71 -13.12 -7.44
N THR A 287 -1.72 -11.90 -7.93
CA THR A 287 -0.80 -10.83 -7.56
C THR A 287 -1.53 -9.68 -6.86
N CYS A 288 -0.78 -8.79 -6.21
CA CYS A 288 -1.33 -7.56 -5.65
C CYS A 288 -2.08 -6.72 -6.71
N ALA A 289 -1.57 -6.70 -7.95
CA ALA A 289 -2.13 -5.92 -9.05
C ALA A 289 -3.47 -6.46 -9.58
N ASP A 290 -3.82 -7.72 -9.27
CA ASP A 290 -5.14 -8.27 -9.59
C ASP A 290 -6.25 -7.69 -8.69
N CYS A 291 -5.88 -6.99 -7.61
CA CYS A 291 -6.82 -6.33 -6.69
C CYS A 291 -6.61 -4.81 -6.63
N HIS A 292 -5.37 -4.32 -6.83
CA HIS A 292 -4.98 -2.92 -6.67
C HIS A 292 -4.43 -2.33 -7.98
N ASP A 293 -4.93 -1.16 -8.40
CA ASP A 293 -4.28 -0.34 -9.40
C ASP A 293 -3.46 0.75 -8.71
N VAL A 294 -2.18 0.46 -8.50
CA VAL A 294 -1.21 1.32 -7.80
C VAL A 294 -0.99 2.69 -8.45
N HIS A 295 -1.50 2.89 -9.66
CA HIS A 295 -1.49 4.19 -10.32
C HIS A 295 -2.66 5.07 -9.87
N GLY A 296 -3.55 4.59 -9.00
CA GLY A 296 -4.63 5.38 -8.40
C GLY A 296 -5.99 5.16 -9.05
N THR A 297 -7.00 4.98 -8.21
CA THR A 297 -8.40 4.84 -8.63
C THR A 297 -9.33 5.68 -7.76
N ALA A 298 -10.62 5.70 -8.09
CA ALA A 298 -11.63 6.34 -7.25
C ALA A 298 -12.03 5.48 -6.03
N HIS A 299 -11.44 4.31 -5.84
CA HIS A 299 -11.80 3.35 -4.80
C HIS A 299 -10.80 3.40 -3.66
N ASP A 300 -11.27 3.26 -2.41
CA ASP A 300 -10.37 3.23 -1.26
C ASP A 300 -9.33 2.11 -1.40
N ALA A 301 -8.13 2.36 -0.91
CA ALA A 301 -6.97 1.47 -1.04
C ALA A 301 -6.59 1.14 -2.49
N ASP A 302 -6.90 2.03 -3.44
CA ASP A 302 -6.55 1.91 -4.86
C ASP A 302 -7.08 0.61 -5.49
N LEU A 303 -8.25 0.15 -5.05
CA LEU A 303 -8.84 -1.08 -5.59
C LEU A 303 -9.22 -0.92 -7.07
N ILE A 304 -9.14 -2.01 -7.84
CA ILE A 304 -9.55 -2.04 -9.25
C ILE A 304 -11.06 -1.98 -9.46
N ALA A 305 -11.84 -2.29 -8.42
CA ALA A 305 -13.29 -2.30 -8.43
C ALA A 305 -13.83 -2.00 -7.02
N PRO A 306 -15.10 -1.56 -6.87
CA PRO A 306 -15.64 -1.21 -5.57
C PRO A 306 -16.11 -2.45 -4.78
N GLY A 307 -15.76 -2.50 -3.48
CA GLY A 307 -16.32 -3.44 -2.51
C GLY A 307 -16.22 -4.90 -2.96
N ASN A 308 -17.35 -5.62 -2.93
CA ASN A 308 -17.39 -7.05 -3.24
C ASN A 308 -17.05 -7.38 -4.70
N ALA A 309 -17.10 -6.41 -5.62
CA ALA A 309 -16.81 -6.63 -7.03
C ALA A 309 -15.38 -7.11 -7.28
N VAL A 310 -14.42 -6.73 -6.42
CA VAL A 310 -13.04 -7.25 -6.47
C VAL A 310 -13.05 -8.76 -6.27
N CYS A 311 -13.71 -9.24 -5.21
CA CYS A 311 -13.76 -10.67 -4.87
C CYS A 311 -14.61 -11.45 -5.89
N THR A 312 -15.78 -10.94 -6.26
CA THR A 312 -16.73 -11.64 -7.13
C THR A 312 -16.36 -11.59 -8.61
N SER A 313 -15.27 -10.91 -8.98
CA SER A 313 -14.64 -11.07 -10.30
C SER A 313 -14.19 -12.53 -10.53
N CYS A 314 -13.76 -13.23 -9.47
CA CYS A 314 -13.36 -14.64 -9.51
C CYS A 314 -14.30 -15.55 -8.70
N HIS A 315 -14.79 -15.07 -7.54
CA HIS A 315 -15.62 -15.85 -6.62
C HIS A 315 -17.11 -15.77 -6.95
N GLN A 316 -17.49 -16.10 -8.18
CA GLN A 316 -18.90 -16.11 -8.61
C GLN A 316 -19.63 -17.37 -8.13
N PRO A 317 -20.94 -17.35 -7.87
CA PRO A 317 -21.68 -18.55 -7.43
C PRO A 317 -21.53 -19.76 -8.37
N GLN A 318 -21.29 -19.51 -9.66
CA GLN A 318 -21.11 -20.53 -10.70
C GLN A 318 -19.64 -20.96 -10.88
N LEU A 319 -18.69 -20.21 -10.33
CA LEU A 319 -17.25 -20.50 -10.38
C LEU A 319 -16.82 -21.03 -9.01
N GLN A 320 -16.23 -22.21 -8.94
CA GLN A 320 -15.56 -22.61 -7.69
C GLN A 320 -14.31 -21.73 -7.51
N PRO A 321 -14.06 -21.10 -6.33
CA PRO A 321 -14.75 -21.26 -5.04
C PRO A 321 -15.56 -20.01 -4.60
N GLY A 322 -16.66 -19.68 -5.28
CA GLY A 322 -17.62 -18.64 -4.87
C GLY A 322 -18.59 -19.07 -3.76
N PRO A 323 -19.33 -18.12 -3.15
CA PRO A 323 -20.30 -18.44 -2.10
C PRO A 323 -21.48 -19.24 -2.68
N VAL A 324 -21.98 -20.19 -1.89
CA VAL A 324 -23.22 -20.91 -2.21
C VAL A 324 -24.40 -20.00 -1.90
N GLY A 325 -25.34 -19.86 -2.83
CA GLY A 325 -26.57 -19.08 -2.64
C GLY A 325 -26.40 -17.59 -2.93
N SER A 326 -27.35 -16.78 -2.44
CA SER A 326 -27.28 -15.32 -2.51
C SER A 326 -26.28 -14.74 -1.51
N LEU A 327 -25.91 -13.47 -1.67
CA LEU A 327 -25.08 -12.75 -0.71
C LEU A 327 -25.65 -12.83 0.70
N GLU A 328 -26.92 -12.46 0.87
CA GLU A 328 -27.63 -12.52 2.16
C GLU A 328 -27.71 -13.96 2.71
N TYR A 329 -27.87 -14.97 1.85
CA TYR A 329 -27.84 -16.36 2.31
C TYR A 329 -26.46 -16.75 2.86
N HIS A 330 -25.39 -16.29 2.20
CA HIS A 330 -24.02 -16.58 2.60
C HIS A 330 -23.60 -15.83 3.86
N THR A 331 -23.88 -14.53 3.92
CA THR A 331 -23.42 -13.62 4.99
C THR A 331 -24.40 -13.56 6.15
N ARG A 332 -25.68 -13.93 5.96
CA ARG A 332 -26.80 -13.68 6.91
C ARG A 332 -27.00 -12.23 7.28
N HIS A 333 -26.52 -11.33 6.44
CA HIS A 333 -26.65 -9.90 6.60
C HIS A 333 -27.48 -9.33 5.45
N ALA A 334 -28.17 -8.22 5.72
CA ALA A 334 -28.86 -7.47 4.66
C ALA A 334 -27.84 -7.10 3.56
N PRO A 335 -28.20 -7.16 2.25
CA PRO A 335 -27.26 -6.99 1.15
C PRO A 335 -26.41 -5.70 1.23
N ASP A 336 -26.99 -4.60 1.70
CA ASP A 336 -26.33 -3.28 1.76
C ASP A 336 -25.65 -2.97 3.11
N SER A 337 -25.59 -3.94 4.02
CA SER A 337 -24.95 -3.74 5.33
C SER A 337 -23.44 -4.04 5.30
N GLU A 338 -22.70 -3.49 6.27
CA GLU A 338 -21.25 -3.73 6.39
C GLU A 338 -20.91 -5.22 6.52
N GLY A 339 -21.72 -6.00 7.22
CA GLY A 339 -21.54 -7.46 7.37
C GLY A 339 -21.73 -8.25 6.06
N SER A 340 -22.28 -7.62 5.01
CA SER A 340 -22.34 -8.21 3.66
C SER A 340 -21.10 -7.92 2.81
N ALA A 341 -20.14 -7.13 3.28
CA ALA A 341 -18.87 -6.96 2.60
C ALA A 341 -17.98 -8.22 2.78
N CYS A 342 -17.45 -8.79 1.71
CA CYS A 342 -16.58 -9.97 1.77
C CYS A 342 -15.40 -9.75 2.70
N VAL A 343 -14.81 -8.55 2.63
CA VAL A 343 -13.65 -8.14 3.44
C VAL A 343 -13.99 -8.00 4.93
N ALA A 344 -15.26 -7.82 5.31
CA ALA A 344 -15.65 -7.73 6.72
C ALA A 344 -15.36 -9.04 7.47
N CYS A 345 -15.57 -10.19 6.82
CA CYS A 345 -15.33 -11.50 7.42
C CYS A 345 -14.01 -12.15 6.97
N HIS A 346 -13.62 -11.96 5.70
CA HIS A 346 -12.44 -12.64 5.14
C HIS A 346 -11.15 -11.83 5.26
N MET A 347 -11.22 -10.53 5.52
CA MET A 347 -10.05 -9.67 5.73
C MET A 347 -10.21 -8.85 7.02
N PRO A 348 -10.42 -9.52 8.18
CA PRO A 348 -10.73 -8.83 9.43
C PRO A 348 -9.61 -7.86 9.81
N ARG A 349 -9.98 -6.76 10.45
CA ARG A 349 -9.04 -5.71 10.87
C ARG A 349 -8.29 -6.12 12.14
N ILE A 350 -7.32 -7.02 11.97
CA ILE A 350 -6.55 -7.62 13.07
C ILE A 350 -5.12 -7.08 13.18
N ALA A 351 -4.68 -6.24 12.23
CA ALA A 351 -3.35 -5.66 12.22
C ALA A 351 -3.33 -4.24 12.80
N ARG A 352 -2.70 -4.08 13.96
CA ARG A 352 -2.60 -2.86 14.76
C ARG A 352 -1.74 -1.81 14.03
N THR A 353 -2.25 -0.57 13.94
CA THR A 353 -1.49 0.56 13.35
C THR A 353 -1.21 1.70 14.33
N VAL A 354 -2.23 2.21 15.03
CA VAL A 354 -2.10 3.31 15.99
C VAL A 354 -3.35 3.36 16.87
N GLY A 355 -3.18 3.51 18.18
CA GLY A 355 -4.32 3.53 19.09
C GLY A 355 -5.14 2.26 18.97
N ASP A 356 -6.44 2.43 18.72
CA ASP A 356 -7.46 1.42 18.43
C ASP A 356 -7.68 1.17 16.92
N VAL A 357 -6.93 1.86 16.06
CA VAL A 357 -7.03 1.70 14.61
C VAL A 357 -6.29 0.45 14.17
N ASN A 358 -7.01 -0.44 13.50
CA ASN A 358 -6.50 -1.66 12.89
C ASN A 358 -6.71 -1.66 11.37
N VAL A 359 -5.89 -2.42 10.64
CA VAL A 359 -5.97 -2.63 9.20
C VAL A 359 -6.24 -4.09 8.88
N SER A 360 -6.80 -4.33 7.68
CA SER A 360 -7.23 -5.63 7.22
C SER A 360 -6.08 -6.61 7.00
N SER A 361 -6.25 -7.85 7.50
CA SER A 361 -5.37 -8.97 7.16
C SER A 361 -5.52 -9.37 5.69
N HIS A 362 -4.44 -9.91 5.11
CA HIS A 362 -4.39 -10.39 3.73
C HIS A 362 -4.20 -11.92 3.66
N THR A 363 -4.50 -12.65 4.74
CA THR A 363 -4.54 -14.13 4.70
C THR A 363 -5.79 -14.65 3.98
N PHE A 364 -6.84 -13.80 3.85
CA PHE A 364 -8.19 -14.13 3.37
C PHE A 364 -8.92 -15.21 4.17
N ARG A 365 -8.31 -15.63 5.30
CA ARG A 365 -8.81 -16.69 6.16
C ARG A 365 -9.94 -16.13 7.00
N PHE A 366 -11.03 -16.89 7.09
CA PHE A 366 -12.03 -16.62 8.12
C PHE A 366 -11.44 -16.98 9.48
N VAL A 367 -11.33 -15.98 10.36
CA VAL A 367 -10.94 -16.16 11.77
C VAL A 367 -12.19 -16.52 12.55
N SER A 368 -12.30 -17.76 13.00
CA SER A 368 -13.49 -18.21 13.73
C SER A 368 -13.49 -17.68 15.17
N PRO A 369 -14.66 -17.58 15.85
CA PRO A 369 -14.69 -17.30 17.29
C PRO A 369 -13.86 -18.31 18.11
N ALA A 370 -13.76 -19.56 17.66
CA ALA A 370 -12.91 -20.56 18.29
C ALA A 370 -11.40 -20.25 18.14
N ASP A 371 -10.98 -19.65 17.02
CA ASP A 371 -9.60 -19.16 16.87
C ASP A 371 -9.31 -18.02 17.86
N THR A 372 -10.28 -17.15 18.12
CA THR A 372 -10.16 -16.11 19.15
C THR A 372 -9.96 -16.72 20.53
N GLU A 373 -10.79 -17.68 20.92
CA GLU A 373 -10.65 -18.37 22.21
C GLU A 373 -9.30 -19.07 22.36
N ARG A 374 -8.79 -19.65 21.26
CA ARG A 374 -7.55 -20.43 21.28
C ARG A 374 -6.28 -19.59 21.19
N TYR A 375 -6.30 -18.51 20.42
CA TYR A 375 -5.10 -17.76 20.02
C TYR A 375 -5.18 -16.26 20.31
N GLY A 376 -6.30 -15.76 20.84
CA GLY A 376 -6.48 -14.33 21.14
C GLY A 376 -6.63 -13.41 19.93
N VAL A 377 -6.58 -13.95 18.70
CA VAL A 377 -6.79 -13.16 17.47
C VAL A 377 -8.26 -12.69 17.38
N PRO A 378 -8.55 -11.41 17.07
CA PRO A 378 -9.93 -10.94 16.93
C PRO A 378 -10.65 -11.60 15.75
N ASN A 379 -11.87 -12.10 15.98
CA ASN A 379 -12.75 -12.61 14.92
C ASN A 379 -13.66 -11.50 14.39
N PRO A 380 -14.15 -11.61 13.15
CA PRO A 380 -14.98 -10.58 12.53
C PRO A 380 -16.38 -10.44 13.16
N CYS A 381 -16.87 -11.46 13.89
CA CYS A 381 -18.21 -11.41 14.48
C CYS A 381 -18.24 -10.46 15.68
N THR A 382 -17.44 -10.75 16.71
CA THR A 382 -17.43 -9.93 17.94
C THR A 382 -16.66 -8.62 17.79
N SER A 383 -15.95 -8.42 16.68
CA SER A 383 -15.42 -7.09 16.30
C SER A 383 -16.52 -6.10 15.91
N CYS A 384 -17.66 -6.57 15.40
CA CYS A 384 -18.81 -5.73 15.07
C CYS A 384 -19.93 -5.84 16.11
N HIS A 385 -20.18 -7.04 16.61
CA HIS A 385 -21.18 -7.33 17.66
C HIS A 385 -20.52 -7.23 19.05
N THR A 386 -20.14 -6.03 19.45
CA THR A 386 -19.31 -5.79 20.65
C THR A 386 -19.99 -6.13 21.97
N ASP A 387 -21.32 -6.24 21.98
CA ASP A 387 -22.11 -6.61 23.16
C ASP A 387 -22.29 -8.14 23.29
N GLU A 388 -21.82 -8.91 22.31
CA GLU A 388 -22.00 -10.36 22.24
C GLU A 388 -20.70 -11.12 22.53
N THR A 389 -20.85 -12.39 22.92
CA THR A 389 -19.71 -13.27 23.24
C THR A 389 -19.25 -14.09 22.05
N ASN A 390 -18.04 -14.64 22.13
CA ASN A 390 -17.57 -15.62 21.14
C ASN A 390 -18.42 -16.90 21.16
N GLU A 391 -19.00 -17.26 22.31
CA GLU A 391 -19.94 -18.37 22.44
C GLU A 391 -21.22 -18.11 21.63
N TRP A 392 -21.81 -16.92 21.77
CA TRP A 392 -22.97 -16.50 20.96
C TRP A 392 -22.65 -16.59 19.46
N ALA A 393 -21.53 -16.01 19.03
CA ALA A 393 -21.15 -16.00 17.61
C ALA A 393 -20.95 -17.42 17.07
N LEU A 394 -20.41 -18.31 17.90
CA LEU A 394 -20.24 -19.72 17.55
C LEU A 394 -21.57 -20.47 17.46
N GLU A 395 -22.53 -20.18 18.34
CA GLU A 395 -23.89 -20.73 18.28
C GLU A 395 -24.63 -20.27 17.02
N GLU A 396 -24.56 -18.99 16.68
CA GLU A 396 -25.12 -18.45 15.42
C GLU A 396 -24.52 -19.16 14.20
N LEU A 397 -23.20 -19.27 14.12
CA LEU A 397 -22.52 -19.95 13.01
C LEU A 397 -22.92 -21.43 12.89
N ARG A 398 -23.17 -22.13 14.01
CA ARG A 398 -23.63 -23.53 13.99
C ARG A 398 -25.05 -23.68 13.46
N ALA A 399 -25.89 -22.65 13.57
CA ALA A 399 -27.23 -22.67 13.01
C ALA A 399 -27.24 -22.45 11.48
N TRP A 400 -26.13 -21.99 10.88
CA TRP A 400 -26.05 -21.74 9.45
C TRP A 400 -25.89 -23.04 8.66
N PRO A 401 -26.82 -23.41 7.76
CA PRO A 401 -26.80 -24.68 7.03
C PRO A 401 -25.59 -24.87 6.11
N HIS A 402 -24.90 -23.79 5.74
CA HIS A 402 -23.74 -23.80 4.84
C HIS A 402 -22.39 -23.66 5.57
N VAL A 403 -22.41 -23.49 6.90
CA VAL A 403 -21.20 -23.42 7.71
C VAL A 403 -20.90 -24.81 8.24
N SER A 404 -19.70 -25.31 7.96
CA SER A 404 -19.27 -26.60 8.49
C SER A 404 -18.94 -26.46 9.98
N PRO A 405 -19.58 -27.22 10.88
CA PRO A 405 -19.21 -27.21 12.30
C PRO A 405 -17.75 -27.61 12.50
N TRP A 406 -17.18 -28.42 11.61
CA TRP A 406 -15.76 -28.80 11.62
C TRP A 406 -14.79 -27.67 11.26
N ARG A 407 -15.28 -26.57 10.69
CA ARG A 407 -14.48 -25.38 10.32
C ARG A 407 -14.57 -24.25 11.33
N VAL A 408 -15.59 -24.27 12.19
CA VAL A 408 -15.83 -23.23 13.21
C VAL A 408 -15.77 -23.77 14.63
N ALA A 409 -15.68 -25.09 14.82
CA ALA A 409 -15.44 -25.70 16.13
C ALA A 409 -13.97 -25.54 16.59
N PRO A 410 -13.73 -25.49 17.91
CA PRO A 410 -12.39 -25.40 18.51
C PRO A 410 -11.46 -26.58 18.25
#